data_AF-A0A494WPY2-F1
#
_entry.id   AF-A0A494WPY2-F1
#
_cell.length_a   1.000
_cell.length_b   1.000
_cell.length_c   1.000
_cell.angle_alpha   90.00
_cell.angle_beta   90.00
_cell.angle_gamma   90.00
#
_symmetry.space_group_name_H-M   'P 1'
#
loop_
_entity.id
_entity.type
_entity.pdbx_description
1 polymer ?
#
loop_
_entity_poly.entity_id
_entity_poly.type
_entity_poly.pdbx_seq_one_letter_code
_entity_poly.pdbx_strand_id
1 'polypeptide(L)'
;MQEQYHEARNKDYCLRVEDVLADGDIKYILVSVEALNADSQKALKESETFPVIRITGDSKKGTGSGGGAYEYDQYPDDEKKYFMFEWNSAGSNCTILYADGMPSMPGQDWLDEHGDEILKISFKLHKKKDKAIAVVPYKNQFPDHIGFDRVEIRRMSVRVSGESRKADDSSGSMGGWEYYYPTVTAVLEDGTSVKIMKGNMGYEEAGTDRTHPYGGASGSYSEGRDGKMKIEYMVKFRKALDIDKIDKVMINDTEYDVK
;
A
#
# COMPACT_ATOMS: atom_id res chain seq x y z
N MET A 1 8.41 -5.05 -23.25
CA MET A 1 9.58 -4.62 -22.44
C MET A 1 9.71 -5.63 -21.31
N GLN A 2 10.84 -6.31 -21.17
CA GLN A 2 11.08 -7.20 -20.03
C GLN A 2 11.13 -6.34 -18.76
N GLU A 3 10.26 -6.62 -17.78
CA GLU A 3 10.39 -6.08 -16.43
C GLU A 3 11.76 -6.55 -15.89
N GLN A 4 12.66 -5.61 -15.59
CA GLN A 4 13.97 -5.92 -15.06
C GLN A 4 13.78 -6.19 -13.56
N TYR A 5 13.58 -7.45 -13.19
CA TYR A 5 13.49 -7.84 -11.79
C TYR A 5 14.83 -7.54 -11.11
N HIS A 6 14.80 -6.64 -10.12
CA HIS A 6 15.95 -6.40 -9.28
C HIS A 6 15.87 -7.35 -8.09
N GLU A 7 16.82 -8.28 -8.00
CA GLU A 7 16.87 -9.32 -6.99
C GLU A 7 18.28 -9.40 -6.38
N ALA A 8 18.36 -9.64 -5.07
CA ALA A 8 19.58 -9.98 -4.36
C ALA A 8 19.31 -11.19 -3.46
N ARG A 9 20.24 -12.14 -3.43
CA ARG A 9 20.04 -13.43 -2.76
C ARG A 9 21.29 -13.89 -2.01
N ASN A 10 21.08 -14.49 -0.84
CA ASN A 10 22.10 -15.24 -0.11
C ASN A 10 21.56 -16.66 0.19
N LYS A 11 22.18 -17.38 1.13
CA LYS A 11 21.77 -18.75 1.51
C LYS A 11 20.42 -18.79 2.27
N ASP A 12 20.03 -17.68 2.87
CA ASP A 12 18.94 -17.59 3.85
C ASP A 12 17.72 -16.84 3.29
N TYR A 13 17.96 -15.79 2.51
CA TYR A 13 16.94 -14.86 2.05
C TYR A 13 17.11 -14.47 0.58
N CYS A 14 15.99 -14.08 -0.04
CA CYS A 14 15.92 -13.44 -1.33
C CYS A 14 15.13 -12.13 -1.20
N LEU A 15 15.81 -11.01 -1.45
CA LEU A 15 15.25 -9.67 -1.52
C LEU A 15 14.89 -9.38 -2.98
N ARG A 16 13.67 -8.89 -3.24
CA ARG A 16 13.23 -8.51 -4.59
C ARG A 16 12.51 -7.17 -4.58
N VAL A 17 12.76 -6.36 -5.60
CA VAL A 17 11.88 -5.24 -5.97
C VAL A 17 10.78 -5.80 -6.85
N GLU A 18 9.58 -5.91 -6.29
CA GLU A 18 8.43 -6.48 -6.98
C GLU A 18 7.87 -5.48 -8.00
N ASP A 19 7.79 -4.19 -7.64
CA ASP A 19 7.38 -3.14 -8.58
C ASP A 19 7.75 -1.73 -8.06
N VAL A 20 7.76 -0.76 -8.97
CA VAL A 20 8.12 0.64 -8.72
C VAL A 20 7.12 1.56 -9.41
N LEU A 21 6.39 2.33 -8.62
CA LEU A 21 5.40 3.30 -9.10
C LEU A 21 5.88 4.72 -8.82
N ALA A 22 6.16 5.48 -9.88
CA ALA A 22 6.65 6.85 -9.80
C ALA A 22 5.80 7.76 -10.71
N ASP A 23 4.58 8.06 -10.29
CA ASP A 23 3.60 8.85 -11.05
C ASP A 23 3.20 10.14 -10.30
N GLY A 24 3.77 11.27 -10.71
CA GLY A 24 3.46 12.58 -10.12
C GLY A 24 3.67 12.60 -8.61
N ASP A 25 2.57 12.66 -7.87
CA ASP A 25 2.49 12.69 -6.40
C ASP A 25 2.49 11.28 -5.77
N ILE A 26 2.28 10.22 -6.56
CA ILE A 26 2.23 8.83 -6.10
C ILE A 26 3.57 8.15 -6.37
N LYS A 27 4.23 7.73 -5.29
CA LYS A 27 5.61 7.27 -5.30
C LYS A 27 5.79 6.10 -4.33
N TYR A 28 5.65 4.87 -4.85
CA TYR A 28 5.69 3.62 -4.09
C TYR A 28 6.68 2.58 -4.63
N ILE A 29 7.47 1.97 -3.75
CA ILE A 29 8.36 0.84 -4.08
C ILE A 29 7.87 -0.35 -3.28
N LEU A 30 7.45 -1.39 -3.99
CA LEU A 30 7.05 -2.66 -3.39
C LEU A 30 8.25 -3.61 -3.38
N VAL A 31 8.57 -4.13 -2.21
CA VAL A 31 9.69 -5.02 -1.97
C VAL A 31 9.18 -6.28 -1.29
N SER A 32 9.74 -7.44 -1.64
CA SER A 32 9.52 -8.67 -0.90
C SER A 32 10.83 -9.20 -0.31
N VAL A 33 10.72 -9.85 0.84
CA VAL A 33 11.74 -10.74 1.40
C VAL A 33 11.15 -12.14 1.47
N GLU A 34 11.82 -13.08 0.81
CA GLU A 34 11.50 -14.51 0.81
C GLU A 34 12.57 -15.25 1.63
N ALA A 35 12.16 -16.06 2.61
CA ALA A 35 13.09 -16.96 3.26
C ALA A 35 13.28 -18.24 2.42
N LEU A 36 14.51 -18.75 2.37
CA LEU A 36 14.90 -19.85 1.48
C LEU A 36 15.05 -21.19 2.19
N ASN A 37 14.89 -21.20 3.51
CA ASN A 37 14.96 -22.38 4.34
C ASN A 37 14.05 -22.24 5.59
N ALA A 38 13.80 -23.35 6.28
CA ALA A 38 12.85 -23.39 7.39
C ALA A 38 13.27 -22.51 8.59
N ASP A 39 14.56 -22.43 8.88
CA ASP A 39 15.09 -21.63 9.99
C ASP A 39 14.91 -20.14 9.72
N SER A 40 15.31 -19.69 8.52
CA SER A 40 15.12 -18.31 8.06
C SER A 40 13.63 -17.96 7.93
N GLN A 41 12.76 -18.92 7.62
CA GLN A 41 11.33 -18.69 7.54
C GLN A 41 10.70 -18.48 8.91
N LYS A 42 11.17 -19.21 9.92
CA LYS A 42 10.79 -18.96 11.31
C LYS A 42 11.28 -17.59 11.76
N ALA A 43 12.55 -17.28 11.52
CA ALA A 43 13.15 -15.99 11.86
C ALA A 43 12.40 -14.83 11.19
N LEU A 44 12.13 -14.91 9.88
CA LEU A 44 11.41 -13.87 9.13
C LEU A 44 10.03 -13.59 9.71
N LYS A 45 9.28 -14.63 10.10
CA LYS A 45 7.95 -14.51 10.71
C LYS A 45 7.98 -13.82 12.07
N GLU A 46 9.01 -14.06 12.86
CA GLU A 46 9.17 -13.52 14.22
C GLU A 46 9.88 -12.15 14.22
N SER A 47 10.57 -11.80 13.13
CA SER A 47 11.42 -10.62 13.01
C SER A 47 10.61 -9.35 12.74
N GLU A 48 10.92 -8.29 13.50
CA GLU A 48 10.51 -6.91 13.25
C GLU A 48 11.51 -6.17 12.32
N THR A 49 12.35 -6.91 11.59
CA THR A 49 13.37 -6.32 10.72
C THR A 49 12.79 -5.86 9.40
N PHE A 50 13.11 -4.62 9.02
CA PHE A 50 12.65 -3.98 7.80
C PHE A 50 13.80 -3.78 6.81
N PRO A 51 13.55 -3.93 5.49
CA PRO A 51 14.51 -3.45 4.50
C PRO A 51 14.74 -1.94 4.67
N VAL A 52 15.98 -1.50 4.52
CA VAL A 52 16.37 -0.10 4.60
C VAL A 52 16.50 0.45 3.19
N ILE A 53 15.80 1.55 2.91
CA ILE A 53 15.84 2.22 1.62
C ILE A 53 16.63 3.53 1.67
N ARG A 54 17.51 3.73 0.68
CA ARG A 54 18.30 4.95 0.50
C ARG A 54 18.06 5.47 -0.90
N ILE A 55 17.46 6.66 -0.99
CA ILE A 55 17.20 7.32 -2.28
C ILE A 55 18.05 8.58 -2.36
N THR A 56 19.07 8.53 -3.20
CA THR A 56 19.98 9.65 -3.44
C THR A 56 19.69 10.31 -4.79
N GLY A 57 19.84 11.63 -4.84
CA GLY A 57 19.85 12.36 -6.11
C GLY A 57 21.24 12.37 -6.73
N ASP A 58 21.34 12.81 -7.99
CA ASP A 58 22.59 13.38 -8.47
C ASP A 58 22.98 14.51 -7.50
N SER A 59 24.23 14.47 -7.04
CA SER A 59 24.82 15.18 -5.89
C SER A 59 24.64 16.72 -5.82
N LYS A 60 23.89 17.32 -6.73
CA LYS A 60 23.62 18.77 -6.80
C LYS A 60 22.32 19.24 -6.11
N LYS A 61 21.45 18.33 -5.64
CA LYS A 61 20.10 18.71 -5.10
C LYS A 61 19.76 18.20 -3.70
N GLY A 62 20.75 17.81 -2.91
CA GLY A 62 20.56 17.45 -1.50
C GLY A 62 20.12 15.99 -1.28
N THR A 63 20.45 15.47 -0.10
CA THR A 63 20.03 14.14 0.38
C THR A 63 18.56 14.21 0.78
N GLY A 64 17.68 13.58 0.00
CA GLY A 64 16.29 13.40 0.40
C GLY A 64 16.19 12.24 1.38
N SER A 65 15.62 12.48 2.57
CA SER A 65 15.22 11.41 3.48
C SER A 65 14.04 10.64 2.87
N GLY A 66 14.16 9.31 2.76
CA GLY A 66 13.08 8.43 2.32
C GLY A 66 11.93 8.44 3.32
N GLY A 67 10.69 8.39 2.83
CA GLY A 67 9.50 8.34 3.68
C GLY A 67 9.35 7.02 4.42
N GLY A 68 8.30 6.93 5.24
CA GLY A 68 8.05 5.78 6.11
C GLY A 68 7.95 4.46 5.34
N ALA A 69 8.57 3.42 5.90
CA ALA A 69 8.34 2.04 5.50
C ALA A 69 7.13 1.52 6.28
N TYR A 70 6.22 0.84 5.60
CA TYR A 70 5.07 0.20 6.22
C TYR A 70 5.18 -1.32 6.01
N GLU A 71 5.15 -2.09 7.10
CA GLU A 71 4.97 -3.55 7.03
C GLU A 71 3.53 -3.86 6.67
N TYR A 72 3.34 -4.93 5.91
CA TYR A 72 2.02 -5.42 5.58
C TYR A 72 1.95 -6.92 5.84
N ASP A 73 1.37 -7.28 6.98
CA ASP A 73 1.40 -8.66 7.49
C ASP A 73 0.23 -9.55 7.07
N GLN A 74 -0.83 -9.03 6.43
CA GLN A 74 -1.98 -9.90 6.14
C GLN A 74 -1.93 -10.38 4.68
N TYR A 75 -1.98 -11.72 4.57
CA TYR A 75 -1.87 -12.62 3.41
C TYR A 75 -0.48 -13.19 3.07
N PRO A 76 0.15 -14.02 3.92
CA PRO A 76 1.26 -14.87 3.49
C PRO A 76 0.78 -16.31 3.25
N ASP A 77 0.30 -16.60 2.04
CA ASP A 77 0.22 -17.98 1.51
C ASP A 77 1.39 -18.28 0.55
N ASP A 78 2.41 -17.42 0.48
CA ASP A 78 3.57 -17.57 -0.42
C ASP A 78 4.93 -17.43 0.28
N GLU A 79 4.97 -17.58 1.61
CA GLU A 79 6.19 -17.57 2.43
C GLU A 79 7.03 -16.29 2.37
N LYS A 80 6.44 -15.17 1.92
CA LYS A 80 7.11 -13.87 1.79
C LYS A 80 6.57 -12.84 2.77
N LYS A 81 7.44 -11.90 3.15
CA LYS A 81 7.04 -10.61 3.72
C LYS A 81 7.14 -9.52 2.67
N TYR A 82 6.09 -8.69 2.57
CA TYR A 82 6.02 -7.58 1.62
C TYR A 82 6.09 -6.23 2.36
N PHE A 83 6.84 -5.30 1.79
CA PHE A 83 7.10 -3.98 2.34
C PHE A 83 6.80 -2.92 1.28
N MET A 84 6.01 -1.89 1.64
CA MET A 84 5.81 -0.72 0.78
C MET A 84 6.58 0.46 1.33
N PHE A 85 7.43 1.05 0.48
CA PHE A 85 8.11 2.29 0.77
C PHE A 85 7.43 3.43 0.03
N GLU A 86 7.01 4.45 0.77
CA GLU A 86 6.61 5.72 0.18
C GLU A 86 7.82 6.66 0.15
N TRP A 87 8.04 7.33 -0.98
CA TRP A 87 9.12 8.32 -1.07
C TRP A 87 8.64 9.64 -1.63
N ASN A 88 9.06 10.73 -0.98
CA ASN A 88 8.76 12.09 -1.45
C ASN A 88 10.00 12.79 -2.03
N SER A 89 11.13 12.08 -2.12
CA SER A 89 12.38 12.60 -2.68
C SER A 89 12.32 12.82 -4.20
N ALA A 90 13.12 13.76 -4.68
CA ALA A 90 13.42 13.97 -6.10
C ALA A 90 14.62 13.13 -6.59
N GLY A 91 15.25 12.36 -5.70
CA GLY A 91 16.34 11.46 -6.04
C GLY A 91 15.90 10.32 -6.96
N SER A 92 16.85 9.81 -7.73
CA SER A 92 16.61 8.75 -8.73
C SER A 92 17.49 7.53 -8.53
N ASN A 93 18.53 7.57 -7.71
CA ASN A 93 19.33 6.39 -7.41
C ASN A 93 18.79 5.75 -6.13
N CYS A 94 18.23 4.55 -6.24
CA CYS A 94 17.67 3.81 -5.12
C CYS A 94 18.60 2.67 -4.73
N THR A 95 18.86 2.52 -3.44
CA THR A 95 19.51 1.35 -2.84
C THR A 95 18.61 0.78 -1.77
N ILE A 96 18.39 -0.52 -1.80
CA ILE A 96 17.64 -1.26 -0.76
C ILE A 96 18.59 -2.26 -0.14
N LEU A 97 18.61 -2.30 1.19
CA LEU A 97 19.42 -3.19 2.00
C LEU A 97 18.51 -4.07 2.85
N TYR A 98 18.88 -5.33 3.02
CA TYR A 98 18.24 -6.22 3.98
C TYR A 98 19.25 -7.23 4.53
N ALA A 99 19.20 -7.43 5.85
CA ALA A 99 19.85 -8.52 6.56
C ALA A 99 19.01 -8.78 7.82
N ASP A 100 18.96 -10.03 8.29
CA ASP A 100 18.22 -10.34 9.50
C ASP A 100 18.86 -9.66 10.72
N GLY A 101 18.03 -9.11 11.61
CA GLY A 101 18.49 -8.32 12.76
C GLY A 101 19.07 -6.94 12.42
N MET A 102 19.02 -6.52 11.15
CA MET A 102 19.51 -5.19 10.75
C MET A 102 18.68 -4.08 11.42
N PRO A 103 19.32 -3.12 12.11
CA PRO A 103 18.58 -1.99 12.69
C PRO A 103 17.98 -1.12 11.57
N SER A 104 16.87 -0.45 11.86
CA SER A 104 16.19 0.43 10.89
C SER A 104 17.03 1.62 10.40
N MET A 105 18.07 1.99 11.17
CA MET A 105 19.07 2.99 10.80
C MET A 105 20.48 2.43 11.06
N PRO A 106 21.00 1.55 10.19
CA PRO A 106 22.30 0.93 10.41
C PRO A 106 23.41 1.97 10.22
N GLY A 107 24.23 2.12 11.25
CA GLY A 107 25.47 2.91 11.22
C GLY A 107 26.52 2.26 10.30
N GLN A 108 27.56 3.02 9.96
CA GLN A 108 28.60 2.52 9.03
C GLN A 108 29.34 1.31 9.61
N ASP A 109 29.66 1.33 10.91
CA ASP A 109 30.35 0.22 11.58
C ASP A 109 29.57 -1.11 11.46
N TRP A 110 28.25 -1.06 11.63
CA TRP A 110 27.38 -2.23 11.48
C TRP A 110 27.38 -2.74 10.02
N LEU A 111 27.33 -1.83 9.05
CA LEU A 111 27.36 -2.19 7.63
C LEU A 111 28.70 -2.83 7.22
N ASP A 112 29.80 -2.38 7.83
CA ASP A 112 31.12 -2.92 7.56
C ASP A 112 31.32 -4.29 8.22
N GLU A 113 30.80 -4.47 9.45
CA GLU A 113 30.84 -5.74 10.18
C GLU A 113 29.99 -6.83 9.53
N HIS A 114 28.80 -6.48 9.04
CA HIS A 114 27.82 -7.43 8.47
C HIS A 114 27.80 -7.43 6.93
N GLY A 115 28.83 -6.87 6.27
CA GLY A 115 28.84 -6.64 4.82
C GLY A 115 28.49 -7.86 3.97
N ASP A 116 28.95 -9.05 4.35
CA ASP A 116 28.72 -10.30 3.63
C ASP A 116 27.30 -10.88 3.80
N GLU A 117 26.56 -10.44 4.82
CA GLU A 117 25.19 -10.88 5.13
C GLU A 117 24.14 -10.02 4.42
N ILE A 118 24.51 -8.79 4.07
CA ILE A 118 23.59 -7.77 3.54
C ILE A 118 23.24 -8.06 2.07
N LEU A 119 21.96 -8.34 1.85
CA LEU A 119 21.35 -8.27 0.53
C LEU A 119 21.25 -6.82 0.09
N LYS A 120 21.81 -6.50 -1.08
CA LYS A 120 21.82 -5.15 -1.64
C LYS A 120 21.30 -5.14 -3.06
N ILE A 121 20.28 -4.32 -3.27
CA ILE A 121 19.76 -3.99 -4.60
C ILE A 121 20.04 -2.52 -4.87
N SER A 122 20.49 -2.19 -6.09
CA SER A 122 20.68 -0.81 -6.53
C SER A 122 20.14 -0.61 -7.93
N PHE A 123 19.29 0.39 -8.12
CA PHE A 123 18.64 0.68 -9.39
C PHE A 123 18.28 2.15 -9.54
N LYS A 124 17.95 2.56 -10.77
CA LYS A 124 17.47 3.90 -11.06
C LYS A 124 15.94 3.93 -11.09
N LEU A 125 15.37 4.87 -10.33
CA LEU A 125 13.95 5.20 -10.39
C LEU A 125 13.67 5.94 -11.68
N HIS A 126 12.75 5.40 -12.46
CA HIS A 126 12.23 6.01 -13.66
C HIS A 126 10.77 6.37 -13.43
N LYS A 127 10.35 7.55 -13.91
CA LYS A 127 8.93 7.91 -13.89
C LYS A 127 8.14 6.92 -14.73
N LYS A 128 7.13 6.31 -14.13
CA LYS A 128 6.21 5.39 -14.78
C LYS A 128 4.82 5.98 -14.61
N LYS A 129 4.18 6.35 -15.72
CA LYS A 129 2.79 6.79 -15.67
C LYS A 129 1.94 5.63 -15.18
N ASP A 130 1.13 5.87 -14.16
CA ASP A 130 0.23 4.87 -13.63
C ASP A 130 -1.07 4.86 -14.44
N LYS A 131 -1.64 3.67 -14.64
CA LYS A 131 -2.99 3.54 -15.15
C LYS A 131 -3.92 3.38 -13.94
N ALA A 132 -5.07 4.03 -14.00
CA ALA A 132 -6.11 3.91 -13.00
C ALA A 132 -7.42 3.53 -13.67
N ILE A 133 -8.13 2.55 -13.11
CA ILE A 133 -9.53 2.29 -13.41
C ILE A 133 -10.34 3.18 -12.48
N ALA A 134 -11.22 4.00 -13.03
CA ALA A 134 -12.10 4.86 -12.26
C ALA A 134 -13.54 4.37 -12.39
N VAL A 135 -14.14 4.01 -11.27
CA VAL A 135 -15.55 3.66 -11.15
C VAL A 135 -16.29 4.81 -10.48
N VAL A 136 -17.44 5.18 -11.02
CA VAL A 136 -18.37 6.15 -10.42
C VAL A 136 -19.57 5.36 -9.88
N PRO A 137 -19.66 5.14 -8.56
CA PRO A 137 -20.78 4.42 -7.96
C PRO A 137 -22.10 5.17 -8.18
N TYR A 138 -23.08 4.53 -8.84
CA TYR A 138 -24.39 5.13 -9.14
C TYR A 138 -25.59 4.35 -8.58
N LYS A 139 -25.36 3.13 -8.07
CA LYS A 139 -26.41 2.24 -7.56
C LYS A 139 -26.44 2.10 -6.04
N ASN A 140 -25.46 2.67 -5.33
CA ASN A 140 -25.37 2.51 -3.88
C ASN A 140 -25.90 3.76 -3.17
N GLN A 141 -27.11 3.66 -2.61
CA GLN A 141 -27.49 4.50 -1.48
C GLN A 141 -26.81 3.88 -0.26
N PHE A 142 -25.65 4.40 0.12
CA PHE A 142 -25.02 3.94 1.36
C PHE A 142 -25.83 4.48 2.56
N PRO A 143 -25.79 3.79 3.70
CA PRO A 143 -26.44 4.27 4.93
C PRO A 143 -26.03 5.72 5.24
N ASP A 144 -26.91 6.45 5.93
CA ASP A 144 -26.62 7.77 6.52
C ASP A 144 -26.12 8.85 5.54
N HIS A 145 -26.66 8.87 4.31
CA HIS A 145 -26.33 9.87 3.28
C HIS A 145 -24.86 9.89 2.83
N ILE A 146 -24.16 8.78 3.00
CA ILE A 146 -22.79 8.63 2.51
C ILE A 146 -22.86 8.34 1.02
N GLY A 147 -22.11 9.09 0.23
CA GLY A 147 -21.98 8.92 -1.20
C GLY A 147 -20.52 8.77 -1.56
N PHE A 148 -20.17 7.74 -2.34
CA PHE A 148 -18.86 7.68 -2.98
C PHE A 148 -19.01 8.14 -4.41
N ASP A 149 -18.33 9.25 -4.73
CA ASP A 149 -18.35 9.82 -6.06
C ASP A 149 -17.37 9.10 -6.99
N ARG A 150 -16.34 8.46 -6.41
CA ARG A 150 -15.29 7.81 -7.18
C ARG A 150 -14.54 6.74 -6.42
N VAL A 151 -14.27 5.63 -7.10
CA VAL A 151 -13.30 4.61 -6.69
C VAL A 151 -12.25 4.52 -7.80
N GLU A 152 -11.01 4.92 -7.50
CA GLU A 152 -9.86 4.81 -8.39
C GLU A 152 -9.00 3.61 -7.97
N ILE A 153 -8.96 2.57 -8.80
CA ILE A 153 -8.12 1.38 -8.59
C ILE A 153 -6.87 1.54 -9.45
N ARG A 154 -5.72 1.48 -8.80
CA ARG A 154 -4.38 1.59 -9.37
C ARG A 154 -3.61 0.30 -9.15
N ARG A 155 -2.44 0.17 -9.76
CA ARG A 155 -1.61 -1.04 -9.62
C ARG A 155 -1.16 -1.31 -8.18
N MET A 156 -1.00 -0.29 -7.35
CA MET A 156 -0.53 -0.43 -5.96
C MET A 156 -1.46 0.20 -4.91
N SER A 157 -2.62 0.71 -5.31
CA SER A 157 -3.53 1.33 -4.35
C SER A 157 -4.96 1.40 -4.88
N VAL A 158 -5.89 1.59 -3.97
CA VAL A 158 -7.24 2.04 -4.27
C VAL A 158 -7.50 3.33 -3.51
N ARG A 159 -8.08 4.31 -4.20
CA ARG A 159 -8.54 5.56 -3.62
C ARG A 159 -10.06 5.62 -3.75
N VAL A 160 -10.73 5.90 -2.65
CA VAL A 160 -12.18 6.10 -2.60
C VAL A 160 -12.42 7.53 -2.15
N SER A 161 -13.11 8.31 -2.98
CA SER A 161 -13.49 9.68 -2.65
C SER A 161 -15.00 9.85 -2.69
N GLY A 162 -15.52 10.72 -1.84
CA GLY A 162 -16.93 11.03 -1.82
C GLY A 162 -17.31 12.10 -0.81
N GLU A 163 -18.57 12.05 -0.39
CA GLU A 163 -19.17 12.97 0.57
C GLU A 163 -19.92 12.19 1.65
N SER A 164 -19.87 12.72 2.86
CA SER A 164 -20.66 12.27 4.00
C SER A 164 -21.36 13.45 4.65
N ARG A 165 -22.50 13.23 5.29
CA ARG A 165 -23.06 14.22 6.22
C ARG A 165 -22.27 14.16 7.52
N LYS A 166 -22.08 15.33 8.13
CA LYS A 166 -21.62 15.41 9.52
C LYS A 166 -22.60 14.58 10.37
N ALA A 167 -22.10 13.63 11.15
CA ALA A 167 -22.95 12.91 12.10
C ALA A 167 -23.67 13.95 12.97
N ASP A 168 -24.98 13.79 13.18
CA ASP A 168 -25.71 14.62 14.12
C ASP A 168 -25.15 14.30 15.52
N ASP A 169 -24.33 15.21 16.06
CA ASP A 169 -23.72 15.12 17.38
C ASP A 169 -24.81 15.05 18.47
N SER A 170 -25.36 13.87 18.75
CA SER A 170 -26.17 13.64 19.96
C SER A 170 -25.32 13.36 21.19
N SER A 171 -23.99 13.31 21.06
CA SER A 171 -23.07 13.31 22.19
C SER A 171 -21.97 14.33 21.92
N GLY A 172 -21.98 15.46 22.63
CA GLY A 172 -20.98 16.54 22.56
C GLY A 172 -19.57 16.12 22.99
N SER A 173 -19.03 15.09 22.34
CA SER A 173 -17.71 14.52 22.50
C SER A 173 -16.97 14.74 21.19
N MET A 174 -15.89 15.51 21.21
CA MET A 174 -14.89 15.51 20.15
C MET A 174 -14.24 14.12 20.09
N GLY A 175 -14.89 13.12 19.49
CA GLY A 175 -14.35 11.76 19.52
C GLY A 175 -15.20 10.61 18.95
N GLY A 176 -16.22 10.88 18.13
CA GLY A 176 -17.12 9.81 17.65
C GLY A 176 -17.51 9.93 16.17
N TRP A 177 -16.53 10.00 15.27
CA TRP A 177 -16.83 9.87 13.85
C TRP A 177 -16.91 8.39 13.49
N GLU A 178 -18.08 7.90 13.08
CA GLU A 178 -18.20 6.58 12.48
C GLU A 178 -17.67 6.65 11.04
N TYR A 179 -16.50 6.06 10.82
CA TYR A 179 -15.79 6.12 9.56
C TYR A 179 -16.28 5.04 8.61
N TYR A 180 -17.29 5.31 7.78
CA TYR A 180 -17.78 4.32 6.83
C TYR A 180 -16.98 4.33 5.52
N TYR A 181 -16.55 3.14 5.09
CA TYR A 181 -15.86 2.94 3.83
C TYR A 181 -16.22 1.58 3.18
N PRO A 182 -16.17 1.48 1.83
CA PRO A 182 -16.74 0.34 1.13
C PRO A 182 -15.79 -0.84 1.11
N THR A 183 -16.37 -2.04 0.95
CA THR A 183 -15.60 -3.18 0.47
C THR A 183 -15.40 -3.01 -1.03
N VAL A 184 -14.18 -3.13 -1.51
CA VAL A 184 -13.87 -3.10 -2.95
C VAL A 184 -13.17 -4.40 -3.31
N THR A 185 -13.71 -5.10 -4.30
CA THR A 185 -13.15 -6.35 -4.83
C THR A 185 -12.93 -6.19 -6.32
N ALA A 186 -11.71 -6.48 -6.79
CA ALA A 186 -11.40 -6.60 -8.20
C ALA A 186 -11.62 -8.04 -8.64
N VAL A 187 -12.34 -8.25 -9.74
CA VAL A 187 -12.53 -9.57 -10.38
C VAL A 187 -11.68 -9.59 -11.63
N LEU A 188 -10.75 -10.53 -11.70
CA LEU A 188 -9.86 -10.70 -12.85
C LEU A 188 -10.57 -11.49 -13.97
N GLU A 189 -10.06 -11.37 -15.20
CA GLU A 189 -10.55 -12.09 -16.39
C GLU A 189 -10.61 -13.62 -16.20
N ASP A 190 -9.75 -14.18 -15.35
CA ASP A 190 -9.73 -15.62 -15.02
C ASP A 190 -10.75 -16.03 -13.93
N GLY A 191 -11.54 -15.08 -13.45
CA GLY A 191 -12.54 -15.26 -12.38
C GLY A 191 -11.99 -15.10 -10.96
N THR A 192 -10.68 -14.90 -10.79
CA THR A 192 -10.06 -14.66 -9.48
C THR A 192 -10.60 -13.37 -8.86
N SER A 193 -11.09 -13.45 -7.63
CA SER A 193 -11.58 -12.30 -6.87
C SER A 193 -10.55 -11.85 -5.84
N VAL A 194 -10.08 -10.60 -5.96
CA VAL A 194 -9.11 -9.99 -5.06
C VAL A 194 -9.78 -8.89 -4.26
N LYS A 195 -9.96 -9.11 -2.95
CA LYS A 195 -10.50 -8.07 -2.05
C LYS A 195 -9.42 -7.02 -1.78
N ILE A 196 -9.49 -5.91 -2.49
CA ILE A 196 -8.49 -4.84 -2.48
C ILE A 196 -8.75 -3.76 -1.42
N MET A 197 -9.98 -3.69 -0.91
CA MET A 197 -10.36 -2.90 0.27
C MET A 197 -11.39 -3.67 1.06
N LYS A 198 -11.15 -3.87 2.37
CA LYS A 198 -12.17 -4.40 3.28
C LYS A 198 -12.95 -3.21 3.82
N GLY A 199 -14.26 -3.18 3.63
CA GLY A 199 -15.13 -2.14 4.17
C GLY A 199 -15.58 -2.45 5.58
N ASN A 200 -16.16 -1.46 6.25
CA ASN A 200 -16.79 -1.60 7.57
C ASN A 200 -18.29 -1.22 7.57
N MET A 201 -18.89 -1.02 6.39
CA MET A 201 -20.31 -0.69 6.20
C MET A 201 -21.28 -1.88 6.40
N GLY A 202 -21.14 -2.66 7.47
CA GLY A 202 -22.22 -3.54 7.93
C GLY A 202 -22.47 -4.85 7.15
N TYR A 203 -21.45 -5.43 6.51
CA TYR A 203 -21.43 -6.87 6.22
C TYR A 203 -20.55 -7.53 7.27
N GLU A 204 -21.17 -8.33 8.13
CA GLU A 204 -20.61 -8.81 9.40
C GLU A 204 -19.21 -9.45 9.28
N GLU A 205 -18.18 -8.74 9.72
CA GLU A 205 -17.16 -9.32 10.59
C GLU A 205 -17.06 -8.42 11.83
N ALA A 206 -17.78 -8.82 12.88
CA ALA A 206 -17.66 -8.24 14.20
C ALA A 206 -16.22 -8.41 14.69
N GLY A 207 -15.38 -7.39 14.49
CA GLY A 207 -14.00 -7.43 14.96
C GLY A 207 -13.05 -6.38 14.39
N THR A 208 -13.40 -5.65 13.33
CA THR A 208 -12.49 -4.60 12.82
C THR A 208 -12.54 -3.36 13.70
N ASP A 209 -11.39 -3.06 14.28
CA ASP A 209 -11.09 -1.91 15.13
C ASP A 209 -11.81 -0.63 14.67
N ARG A 210 -12.59 -0.04 15.59
CA ARG A 210 -13.43 1.16 15.34
C ARG A 210 -12.61 2.41 15.03
N THR A 211 -11.30 2.36 15.19
CA THR A 211 -10.46 3.57 15.24
C THR A 211 -9.61 3.82 14.01
N HIS A 212 -9.37 2.85 13.13
CA HIS A 212 -8.53 3.08 11.96
C HIS A 212 -8.94 2.22 10.75
N PRO A 213 -8.89 2.76 9.53
CA PRO A 213 -8.86 1.92 8.35
C PRO A 213 -7.58 1.07 8.44
N TYR A 214 -7.72 -0.23 8.15
CA TYR A 214 -6.67 -1.23 7.92
C TYR A 214 -5.22 -0.69 7.85
N GLY A 215 -4.25 -1.36 8.50
CA GLY A 215 -2.83 -0.98 8.45
C GLY A 215 -2.37 -0.57 7.05
N GLY A 216 -2.01 0.72 6.90
CA GLY A 216 -1.59 1.36 5.65
C GLY A 216 -2.67 2.09 4.85
N ALA A 217 -3.86 2.27 5.42
CA ALA A 217 -4.89 3.12 4.86
C ALA A 217 -4.81 4.55 5.44
N SER A 218 -4.82 5.56 4.57
CA SER A 218 -4.87 6.97 4.97
C SER A 218 -6.24 7.56 4.66
N GLY A 219 -6.82 8.27 5.63
CA GLY A 219 -8.06 9.01 5.47
C GLY A 219 -7.80 10.51 5.52
N SER A 220 -8.47 11.30 4.69
CA SER A 220 -8.54 12.76 4.87
C SER A 220 -9.97 13.24 4.84
N TYR A 221 -10.23 14.28 5.64
CA TYR A 221 -11.54 14.90 5.79
C TYR A 221 -11.40 16.39 5.70
N SER A 222 -12.27 17.02 4.93
CA SER A 222 -12.36 18.46 4.85
C SER A 222 -13.80 18.90 4.74
N GLU A 223 -14.17 19.95 5.45
CA GLU A 223 -15.48 20.55 5.32
C GLU A 223 -15.62 21.21 3.94
N GLY A 224 -16.63 20.79 3.18
CA GLY A 224 -17.03 21.36 1.92
C GLY A 224 -17.75 22.69 2.10
N ARG A 225 -17.81 23.51 1.04
CA ARG A 225 -18.49 24.81 1.07
C ARG A 225 -20.01 24.70 1.26
N ASP A 226 -20.57 23.53 1.05
CA ASP A 226 -21.99 23.19 1.17
C ASP A 226 -22.33 22.53 2.53
N GLY A 227 -21.38 22.52 3.48
CA GLY A 227 -21.56 21.93 4.80
C GLY A 227 -21.47 20.40 4.84
N LYS A 228 -21.15 19.75 3.73
CA LYS A 228 -20.86 18.31 3.68
C LYS A 228 -19.39 18.04 3.98
N MET A 229 -19.11 16.87 4.56
CA MET A 229 -17.75 16.42 4.77
C MET A 229 -17.27 15.69 3.52
N LYS A 230 -16.20 16.18 2.91
CA LYS A 230 -15.48 15.41 1.89
C LYS A 230 -14.70 14.30 2.57
N ILE A 231 -14.84 13.09 2.05
CA ILE A 231 -14.15 11.90 2.55
C ILE A 231 -13.21 11.40 1.45
N GLU A 232 -11.99 11.07 1.85
CA GLU A 232 -11.05 10.39 0.98
C GLU A 232 -10.34 9.30 1.76
N TYR A 233 -10.40 8.09 1.23
CA TYR A 233 -9.68 6.93 1.73
C TYR A 233 -8.70 6.47 0.67
N MET A 234 -7.50 6.13 1.08
CA MET A 234 -6.51 5.47 0.22
C MET A 234 -6.02 4.22 0.93
N VAL A 235 -6.10 3.07 0.27
CA VAL A 235 -5.55 1.81 0.74
C VAL A 235 -4.46 1.37 -0.24
N LYS A 236 -3.27 1.05 0.28
CA LYS A 236 -2.14 0.57 -0.52
C LYS A 236 -2.15 -0.96 -0.58
N PHE A 237 -1.83 -1.50 -1.74
CA PHE A 237 -1.82 -2.94 -1.97
C PHE A 237 -0.51 -3.55 -1.52
N ARG A 238 -0.59 -4.81 -1.10
CA ARG A 238 0.53 -5.61 -0.58
C ARG A 238 1.23 -6.39 -1.69
N LYS A 239 0.58 -6.48 -2.84
CA LYS A 239 1.07 -7.02 -4.10
C LYS A 239 0.59 -6.11 -5.22
N ALA A 240 1.42 -5.91 -6.24
CA ALA A 240 1.00 -5.19 -7.43
C ALA A 240 -0.17 -5.93 -8.10
N LEU A 241 -1.28 -5.20 -8.33
CA LEU A 241 -2.45 -5.70 -9.04
C LEU A 241 -2.24 -5.51 -10.55
N ASP A 242 -2.47 -6.57 -11.31
CA ASP A 242 -2.48 -6.48 -12.77
C ASP A 242 -3.79 -5.83 -13.23
N ILE A 243 -3.81 -4.50 -13.17
CA ILE A 243 -4.97 -3.66 -13.51
C ILE A 243 -5.49 -3.88 -14.92
N ASP A 244 -4.66 -4.37 -15.86
CA ASP A 244 -5.09 -4.64 -17.23
C ASP A 244 -5.91 -5.93 -17.34
N LYS A 245 -5.87 -6.81 -16.33
CA LYS A 245 -6.66 -8.05 -16.26
C LYS A 245 -7.92 -7.93 -15.42
N ILE A 246 -8.25 -6.74 -14.92
CA ILE A 246 -9.49 -6.55 -14.17
C ILE A 246 -10.64 -6.53 -15.19
N ASP A 247 -11.55 -7.49 -15.06
CA ASP A 247 -12.79 -7.55 -15.85
C ASP A 247 -13.90 -6.73 -15.20
N LYS A 248 -14.00 -6.81 -13.87
CA LYS A 248 -15.07 -6.13 -13.11
C LYS A 248 -14.61 -5.66 -11.75
N VAL A 249 -15.36 -4.71 -11.20
CA VAL A 249 -15.17 -4.21 -9.85
C VAL A 249 -16.48 -4.35 -9.08
N MET A 250 -16.40 -5.01 -7.93
CA MET A 250 -17.49 -5.07 -6.96
C MET A 250 -17.25 -4.00 -5.90
N ILE A 251 -18.25 -3.15 -5.66
CA ILE A 251 -18.26 -2.19 -4.55
C ILE A 251 -19.40 -2.59 -3.62
N ASN A 252 -19.02 -3.10 -2.45
CA ASN A 252 -19.84 -3.96 -1.60
C ASN A 252 -20.32 -5.16 -2.45
N ASP A 253 -21.62 -5.25 -2.72
CA ASP A 253 -22.22 -6.34 -3.50
C ASP A 253 -22.74 -5.90 -4.87
N THR A 254 -22.40 -4.67 -5.27
CA THR A 254 -22.81 -4.12 -6.55
C THR A 254 -21.69 -4.26 -7.57
N GLU A 255 -22.02 -4.88 -8.70
CA GLU A 255 -21.13 -5.05 -9.84
C GLU A 255 -21.05 -3.79 -10.70
N TYR A 256 -19.82 -3.43 -11.08
CA TYR A 256 -19.49 -2.37 -12.01
C TYR A 256 -18.56 -2.90 -13.09
N ASP A 257 -18.98 -2.75 -14.34
CA ASP A 257 -18.13 -3.03 -15.50
C ASP A 257 -16.98 -2.02 -15.56
N VAL A 258 -15.79 -2.49 -15.87
CA VAL A 258 -14.62 -1.63 -16.13
C VAL A 258 -14.43 -1.45 -17.63
N LYS A 259 -13.93 -0.28 -18.04
CA LYS A 259 -13.58 0.03 -19.44
C LYS A 259 -12.09 0.25 -19.58
#